data_AF-A0A1G6HU82-F1
#
_entry.id   AF-A0A1G6HU82-F1
#
_cell.length_a   1.000
_cell.length_b   1.000
_cell.length_c   1.000
_cell.angle_alpha   90.00
_cell.angle_beta   90.00
_cell.angle_gamma   90.00
#
_symmetry.space_group_name_H-M   'P 1'
#
loop_
_entity.id
_entity.type
_entity.pdbx_description
1 polymer ?
#
loop_
_entity_poly.entity_id
_entity_poly.type
_entity_poly.pdbx_seq_one_letter_code
_entity_poly.pdbx_strand_id
1 'polypeptide(L)'
;MILALFFMLGINRSYGQNLSDINQKINELKALEKIIDEKSAQLKSQQQDIVNQKKQLEQNQNALKNQLQNLNNQIAQAKKELENLQKNIVTQKIQKLATIYAQAKPSAAAQELSNMDPQIAAEILTYMQSRQAGAIISKMDPKTAANIFSLYLKSKHQ
;
A
#
# COMPACT_ATOMS: atom_id res chain seq x y z
N MET A 1 44.51 -90.41 -14.26
CA MET A 1 45.16 -89.09 -14.53
C MET A 1 44.29 -88.11 -15.32
N ILE A 2 43.49 -88.54 -16.30
CA ILE A 2 42.70 -87.63 -17.16
C ILE A 2 41.54 -86.93 -16.40
N LEU A 3 40.90 -87.58 -15.43
CA LEU A 3 39.82 -86.96 -14.62
C LEU A 3 40.27 -85.77 -13.75
N ALA A 4 41.50 -85.82 -13.20
CA ALA A 4 42.04 -84.75 -12.35
C ALA A 4 42.36 -83.48 -13.16
N LEU A 5 42.80 -83.65 -14.41
CA LEU A 5 43.04 -82.55 -15.35
C LEU A 5 41.73 -81.87 -15.77
N PHE A 6 40.66 -82.63 -16.00
CA PHE A 6 39.34 -82.05 -16.29
C PHE A 6 38.73 -81.31 -15.09
N PHE A 7 38.89 -81.84 -13.87
CA PHE A 7 38.44 -81.16 -12.65
C PHE A 7 39.22 -79.87 -12.39
N MET A 8 40.54 -79.89 -12.57
CA MET A 8 41.41 -78.72 -12.43
C MET A 8 41.13 -77.66 -13.51
N LEU A 9 40.82 -78.06 -14.76
CA LEU A 9 40.42 -77.15 -15.85
C LEU A 9 39.02 -76.54 -15.62
N GLY A 10 38.06 -77.31 -15.10
CA GLY A 10 36.72 -76.82 -14.76
C GLY A 10 36.75 -75.81 -13.61
N ILE A 11 37.56 -76.09 -12.59
CA ILE A 11 37.83 -75.18 -11.47
C ILE A 11 38.51 -73.88 -11.97
N ASN A 12 39.51 -73.98 -12.85
CA ASN A 12 40.21 -72.81 -13.39
C ASN A 12 39.30 -71.93 -14.27
N ARG A 13 38.38 -72.54 -15.04
CA ARG A 13 37.33 -71.82 -15.79
C ARG A 13 36.34 -71.11 -14.87
N SER A 14 35.88 -71.77 -13.82
CA SER A 14 34.94 -71.19 -12.85
C SER A 14 35.58 -70.03 -12.08
N TYR A 15 36.83 -70.14 -11.65
CA TYR A 15 37.58 -69.04 -11.04
C TYR A 15 37.81 -67.87 -12.01
N GLY A 16 38.13 -68.16 -13.28
CA GLY A 16 38.27 -67.13 -14.31
C GLY A 16 36.97 -66.37 -14.60
N GLN A 17 35.83 -67.07 -14.64
CA GLN A 17 34.50 -66.44 -14.79
C GLN A 17 34.15 -65.58 -13.57
N ASN A 18 34.31 -66.10 -12.36
CA ASN A 18 34.04 -65.34 -11.13
C ASN A 18 34.91 -64.07 -11.02
N LEU A 19 36.18 -64.13 -11.43
CA LEU A 19 37.07 -62.98 -11.43
C LEU A 19 36.65 -61.91 -12.47
N SER A 20 36.17 -62.35 -13.64
CA SER A 20 35.61 -61.45 -14.66
C SER A 20 34.38 -60.71 -14.14
N ASP A 21 33.44 -61.42 -13.49
CA ASP A 21 32.20 -60.85 -12.97
C ASP A 21 32.48 -59.85 -11.82
N ILE A 22 33.47 -60.13 -10.97
CA ILE A 22 33.91 -59.20 -9.92
C ILE A 22 34.48 -57.92 -10.52
N ASN A 23 35.34 -58.04 -11.53
CA ASN A 23 35.93 -56.88 -12.21
C ASN A 23 34.87 -56.03 -12.92
N GLN A 24 33.86 -56.67 -13.53
CA GLN A 24 32.73 -55.97 -14.12
C GLN A 24 31.96 -55.16 -13.06
N LYS A 25 31.61 -55.78 -11.92
CA LYS A 25 30.93 -55.08 -10.81
C LYS A 25 31.75 -53.93 -10.24
N ILE A 26 33.07 -54.07 -10.13
CA ILE A 26 33.95 -52.99 -9.69
C ILE A 26 33.87 -51.80 -10.65
N ASN A 27 33.84 -52.05 -11.95
CA ASN A 27 33.72 -50.98 -12.95
C ASN A 27 32.33 -50.32 -12.92
N GLU A 28 31.27 -51.10 -12.72
CA GLU A 28 29.91 -50.59 -12.54
C GLU A 28 29.81 -49.71 -11.27
N LEU A 29 30.38 -50.16 -10.14
CA LEU A 29 30.41 -49.38 -8.90
C LEU A 29 31.17 -48.06 -9.06
N LYS A 30 32.31 -48.06 -9.76
CA LYS A 30 33.06 -46.83 -10.06
C LYS A 30 32.26 -45.87 -10.95
N ALA A 31 31.50 -46.39 -11.92
CA ALA A 31 30.64 -45.57 -12.76
C ALA A 31 29.48 -44.96 -11.94
N LEU A 32 28.90 -45.74 -11.02
CA LEU A 32 27.86 -45.26 -10.11
C LEU A 32 28.39 -44.20 -9.13
N GLU A 33 29.58 -44.40 -8.56
CA GLU A 33 30.25 -43.42 -7.70
C GLU A 33 30.42 -42.08 -8.43
N LYS A 34 30.91 -42.12 -9.68
CA LYS A 34 31.03 -40.91 -10.50
C LYS A 34 29.68 -40.21 -10.73
N ILE A 35 28.62 -40.96 -11.02
CA ILE A 35 27.27 -40.40 -11.21
C ILE A 35 26.76 -39.76 -9.91
N ILE A 36 27.00 -40.40 -8.76
CA ILE A 36 26.63 -39.88 -7.45
C ILE A 36 27.37 -38.56 -7.18
N ASP A 37 28.66 -38.49 -7.48
CA ASP A 37 29.46 -37.27 -7.32
C ASP A 37 28.94 -36.14 -8.20
N GLU A 38 28.70 -36.40 -9.49
CA GLU A 38 28.11 -35.43 -10.42
C GLU A 38 26.74 -34.93 -9.94
N LYS A 39 25.88 -35.85 -9.48
CA LYS A 39 24.55 -35.50 -8.96
C LYS A 39 24.62 -34.73 -7.64
N SER A 40 25.55 -35.09 -6.75
CA SER A 40 25.75 -34.38 -5.48
C SER A 40 26.21 -32.94 -5.72
N ALA A 41 27.11 -32.72 -6.68
CA ALA A 41 27.56 -31.40 -7.09
C ALA A 41 26.42 -30.59 -7.72
N GLN A 42 25.63 -31.22 -8.60
CA GLN A 42 24.46 -30.59 -9.22
C GLN A 42 23.42 -30.15 -8.16
N LEU A 43 23.09 -31.04 -7.22
CA LEU A 43 22.14 -30.74 -6.13
C LEU A 43 22.65 -29.63 -5.22
N LYS A 44 23.95 -29.61 -4.91
CA LYS A 44 24.56 -28.54 -4.12
C LYS A 44 24.45 -27.18 -4.83
N SER A 45 24.70 -27.15 -6.14
CA SER A 45 24.53 -25.92 -6.93
C SER A 45 23.08 -25.45 -6.92
N GLN A 46 22.13 -26.35 -7.21
CA GLN A 46 20.70 -26.03 -7.20
C GLN A 46 20.23 -25.54 -5.82
N GLN A 47 20.72 -26.14 -4.74
CA GLN A 47 20.39 -25.72 -3.39
C GLN A 47 20.92 -24.31 -3.10
N GLN A 48 22.14 -23.98 -3.55
CA GLN A 48 22.69 -22.64 -3.42
C GLN A 48 21.87 -21.61 -4.22
N ASP A 49 21.46 -21.96 -5.44
CA ASP A 49 20.61 -21.09 -6.28
C ASP A 49 19.26 -20.83 -5.63
N ILE A 50 18.62 -21.86 -5.07
CA ILE A 50 17.35 -21.72 -4.34
C ILE A 50 17.53 -20.80 -3.11
N VAL A 51 18.62 -20.96 -2.36
CA VAL A 51 18.92 -20.07 -1.21
C VAL A 51 19.08 -18.63 -1.67
N ASN A 52 19.80 -18.39 -2.77
CA ASN A 52 19.99 -17.06 -3.32
C ASN A 52 18.66 -16.45 -3.81
N GLN A 53 17.84 -17.23 -4.51
CA GLN A 53 16.51 -16.80 -4.97
C GLN A 53 15.57 -16.47 -3.81
N LYS A 54 15.56 -17.29 -2.75
CA LYS A 54 14.76 -17.01 -1.54
C LYS A 54 15.17 -15.70 -0.90
N LYS A 55 16.48 -15.46 -0.75
CA LYS A 55 17.01 -14.20 -0.21
C LYS A 55 16.60 -13.00 -1.06
N GLN A 56 16.70 -13.09 -2.39
CA GLN A 56 16.25 -12.03 -3.29
C GLN A 56 14.75 -11.78 -3.19
N LEU A 57 13.95 -12.85 -3.09
CA LEU A 57 12.50 -12.75 -2.94
C LEU A 57 12.12 -12.04 -1.64
N GLU A 58 12.77 -12.39 -0.52
CA GLU A 58 12.56 -11.72 0.77
C GLU A 58 12.94 -10.23 0.71
N GLN A 59 14.07 -9.90 0.06
CA GLN A 59 14.48 -8.51 -0.15
C GLN A 59 13.45 -7.73 -0.98
N ASN A 60 12.95 -8.33 -2.06
CA ASN A 60 11.94 -7.72 -2.93
C ASN A 60 10.60 -7.55 -2.19
N GLN A 61 10.18 -8.53 -1.39
CA GLN A 61 8.97 -8.44 -0.57
C GLN A 61 9.06 -7.30 0.44
N ASN A 62 10.20 -7.15 1.12
CA ASN A 62 10.42 -6.06 2.07
C ASN A 62 10.44 -4.69 1.38
N ALA A 63 11.10 -4.60 0.21
CA ALA A 63 11.11 -3.37 -0.59
C ALA A 63 9.69 -2.98 -1.04
N LEU A 64 8.91 -3.94 -1.54
CA LEU A 64 7.53 -3.72 -1.97
C LEU A 64 6.64 -3.29 -0.80
N LYS A 65 6.79 -3.92 0.37
CA LYS A 65 6.06 -3.53 1.59
C LYS A 65 6.35 -2.09 1.99
N ASN A 66 7.61 -1.67 1.95
CA ASN A 66 8.00 -0.29 2.26
C ASN A 66 7.44 0.70 1.22
N GLN A 67 7.48 0.34 -0.06
CA GLN A 67 6.88 1.17 -1.13
C GLN A 67 5.37 1.33 -0.95
N LEU A 68 4.65 0.25 -0.63
CA LEU A 68 3.21 0.30 -0.36
C LEU A 68 2.89 1.18 0.85
N GLN A 69 3.67 1.08 1.93
CA GLN A 69 3.49 1.93 3.09
C GLN A 69 3.72 3.41 2.76
N ASN A 70 4.77 3.72 1.98
CA ASN A 70 5.04 5.08 1.54
C ASN A 70 3.92 5.64 0.65
N LEU A 71 3.44 4.85 -0.33
CA LEU A 71 2.33 5.24 -1.19
C LEU A 71 1.05 5.50 -0.41
N ASN A 72 0.73 4.64 0.58
CA ASN A 72 -0.43 4.85 1.44
C ASN A 72 -0.33 6.15 2.24
N ASN A 73 0.86 6.48 2.76
CA ASN A 73 1.09 7.74 3.47
C ASN A 73 0.93 8.94 2.53
N GLN A 74 1.47 8.87 1.31
CA GLN A 74 1.33 9.93 0.30
C GLN A 74 -0.14 10.14 -0.09
N ILE A 75 -0.90 9.06 -0.28
CA ILE A 75 -2.34 9.15 -0.57
C ILE A 75 -3.10 9.80 0.59
N ALA A 76 -2.78 9.44 1.83
CA ALA A 76 -3.42 10.04 3.00
C ALA A 76 -3.10 11.55 3.13
N GLN A 77 -1.85 11.94 2.88
CA GLN A 77 -1.42 13.35 2.87
C GLN A 77 -2.13 14.12 1.76
N ALA A 78 -2.12 13.62 0.52
CA ALA A 78 -2.76 14.27 -0.62
C ALA A 78 -4.27 14.45 -0.41
N LYS A 79 -4.95 13.47 0.19
CA LYS A 79 -6.38 13.60 0.56
C LYS A 79 -6.61 14.73 1.57
N LYS A 80 -5.80 14.78 2.63
CA LYS A 80 -5.90 15.84 3.64
C LYS A 80 -5.62 17.22 3.06
N GLU A 81 -4.63 17.33 2.19
CA GLU A 81 -4.32 18.58 1.48
C GLU A 81 -5.48 19.01 0.57
N LEU A 82 -6.08 18.08 -0.17
CA LEU A 82 -7.24 18.36 -1.02
C LEU A 82 -8.44 18.85 -0.19
N GLU A 83 -8.74 18.19 0.92
CA GLU A 83 -9.81 18.62 1.84
C GLU A 83 -9.55 20.02 2.39
N ASN A 84 -8.31 20.31 2.79
CA ASN A 84 -7.93 21.64 3.28
C ASN A 84 -8.04 22.71 2.19
N LEU A 85 -7.61 22.41 0.96
CA LEU A 85 -7.74 23.32 -0.19
C LEU A 85 -9.21 23.60 -0.50
N GLN A 86 -10.07 22.57 -0.51
CA GLN A 86 -11.50 22.73 -0.72
C GLN A 86 -12.13 23.62 0.36
N LYS A 87 -11.83 23.36 1.65
CA LYS A 87 -12.28 24.21 2.76
C LYS A 87 -11.82 25.64 2.60
N ASN A 88 -10.54 25.87 2.28
CA ASN A 88 -9.98 27.20 2.09
C ASN A 88 -10.65 27.96 0.94
N ILE A 89 -10.91 27.29 -0.19
CA ILE A 89 -11.62 27.91 -1.33
C ILE A 89 -13.03 28.32 -0.94
N VAL A 90 -13.76 27.46 -0.22
CA VAL A 90 -15.11 27.76 0.26
C VAL A 90 -15.07 28.94 1.23
N THR A 91 -14.18 28.92 2.23
CA THR A 91 -13.98 30.02 3.18
C THR A 91 -13.65 31.34 2.47
N GLN A 92 -12.74 31.34 1.49
CA GLN A 92 -12.41 32.56 0.73
C GLN A 92 -13.61 33.12 -0.03
N LYS A 93 -14.45 32.24 -0.63
CA LYS A 93 -15.68 32.66 -1.30
C LYS A 93 -16.67 33.29 -0.31
N ILE A 94 -16.84 32.70 0.87
CA ILE A 94 -17.71 33.23 1.92
C ILE A 94 -17.20 34.59 2.41
N GLN A 95 -15.89 34.72 2.67
CA GLN A 95 -15.28 36.00 3.07
C GLN A 95 -15.48 37.11 2.02
N LYS A 96 -15.41 36.75 0.73
CA LYS A 96 -15.71 37.68 -0.35
C LYS A 96 -17.18 38.11 -0.33
N LEU A 97 -18.11 37.16 -0.14
CA LEU A 97 -19.54 37.48 0.01
C LEU A 97 -19.80 38.37 1.23
N ALA A 98 -19.15 38.09 2.36
CA ALA A 98 -19.23 38.93 3.56
C ALA A 98 -18.79 40.35 3.29
N THR A 99 -17.72 40.54 2.52
CA THR A 99 -17.25 41.87 2.10
C THR A 99 -18.26 42.58 1.22
N ILE A 100 -18.86 41.88 0.25
CA ILE A 100 -19.88 42.44 -0.66
C ILE A 100 -21.12 42.88 0.12
N TYR A 101 -21.66 42.01 0.96
CA TYR A 101 -22.86 42.31 1.75
C TYR A 101 -22.61 43.38 2.83
N ALA A 102 -21.40 43.45 3.39
CA ALA A 102 -21.00 44.49 4.35
C ALA A 102 -21.00 45.90 3.73
N GLN A 103 -20.74 46.01 2.43
CA GLN A 103 -20.75 47.27 1.68
C GLN A 103 -22.15 47.63 1.16
N ALA A 104 -23.08 46.68 1.12
CA ALA A 104 -24.44 46.89 0.66
C ALA A 104 -25.28 47.67 1.70
N LYS A 105 -26.42 48.21 1.25
CA LYS A 105 -27.39 48.84 2.15
C LYS A 105 -27.93 47.78 3.14
N PRO A 106 -27.95 48.02 4.46
CA PRO A 106 -28.33 47.00 5.44
C PRO A 106 -29.70 46.35 5.20
N SER A 107 -30.69 47.12 4.74
CA SER A 107 -32.02 46.59 4.43
C SER A 107 -32.03 45.65 3.21
N ALA A 108 -31.26 45.98 2.17
CA ALA A 108 -31.15 45.14 0.98
C ALA A 108 -30.40 43.84 1.29
N ALA A 109 -29.27 43.93 2.01
CA ALA A 109 -28.53 42.77 2.47
C ALA A 109 -29.39 41.88 3.38
N ALA A 110 -30.19 42.47 4.29
CA ALA A 110 -31.08 41.71 5.15
C ALA A 110 -32.12 40.91 4.36
N GLN A 111 -32.71 41.52 3.33
CA GLN A 111 -33.68 40.85 2.47
C GLN A 111 -33.04 39.69 1.69
N GLU A 112 -31.87 39.90 1.08
CA GLU A 112 -31.18 38.85 0.31
C GLU A 112 -30.68 37.71 1.21
N LEU A 113 -30.05 38.02 2.34
CA LEU A 113 -29.57 37.02 3.30
C LEU A 113 -30.72 36.25 3.98
N SER A 114 -31.91 36.86 4.12
CA SER A 114 -33.09 36.18 4.68
C SER A 114 -33.68 35.15 3.72
N ASN A 115 -33.42 35.29 2.41
CA ASN A 115 -33.97 34.43 1.36
C ASN A 115 -33.00 33.34 0.90
N MET A 116 -31.77 33.34 1.39
CA MET A 116 -30.80 32.27 1.11
C MET A 116 -30.82 31.19 2.19
N ASP A 117 -30.00 30.16 1.99
CA ASP A 117 -29.77 29.14 2.99
C ASP A 117 -29.31 29.76 4.33
N PRO A 118 -30.02 29.50 5.45
CA PRO A 118 -29.73 30.13 6.74
C PRO A 118 -28.32 29.84 7.27
N GLN A 119 -27.73 28.70 6.93
CA GLN A 119 -26.37 28.32 7.34
C GLN A 119 -25.35 29.15 6.57
N ILE A 120 -25.52 29.30 5.26
CA ILE A 120 -24.67 30.18 4.44
C ILE A 120 -24.78 31.63 4.93
N ALA A 121 -25.99 32.11 5.22
CA ALA A 121 -26.18 33.46 5.76
C ALA A 121 -25.45 33.64 7.10
N ALA A 122 -25.53 32.66 8.00
CA ALA A 122 -24.82 32.68 9.27
C ALA A 122 -23.29 32.70 9.10
N GLU A 123 -22.74 31.88 8.21
CA GLU A 123 -21.30 31.85 7.90
C GLU A 123 -20.80 33.18 7.30
N ILE A 124 -21.57 33.76 6.37
CA ILE A 124 -21.29 35.08 5.81
C ILE A 124 -21.21 36.14 6.92
N LEU A 125 -22.17 36.13 7.85
CA LEU A 125 -22.20 37.07 8.97
C LEU A 125 -21.03 36.85 9.95
N THR A 126 -20.49 35.63 10.07
CA THR A 126 -19.29 35.33 10.89
C THR A 126 -18.04 36.07 10.40
N TYR A 127 -17.92 36.34 9.10
CA TYR A 127 -16.78 37.05 8.54
C TYR A 127 -17.00 38.58 8.42
N MET A 128 -18.13 39.10 8.89
CA MET A 128 -18.41 40.54 8.93
C MET A 128 -17.97 41.18 10.24
N GLN A 129 -17.77 42.51 10.23
CA GLN A 129 -17.61 43.26 11.46
C GLN A 129 -18.92 43.26 12.26
N SER A 130 -18.85 43.10 13.58
CA SER A 130 -20.03 42.96 14.45
C SER A 130 -21.07 44.08 14.28
N ARG A 131 -20.62 45.32 14.02
CA ARG A 131 -21.51 46.46 13.79
C ARG A 131 -22.31 46.32 12.48
N GLN A 132 -21.66 45.86 11.41
CA GLN A 132 -22.31 45.67 10.10
C GLN A 132 -23.26 44.48 10.14
N ALA A 133 -22.81 43.35 10.69
CA ALA A 133 -23.65 42.18 10.91
C ALA A 133 -24.89 42.53 11.76
N GLY A 134 -24.70 43.24 12.87
CA GLY A 134 -25.79 43.71 13.73
C GLY A 134 -26.77 44.65 13.02
N ALA A 135 -26.27 45.57 12.20
CA ALA A 135 -27.11 46.46 11.40
C ALA A 135 -27.97 45.68 10.39
N ILE A 136 -27.42 44.66 9.74
CA ILE A 136 -28.15 43.80 8.79
C ILE A 136 -29.20 42.95 9.53
N ILE A 137 -28.80 42.25 10.60
CA ILE A 137 -29.72 41.42 11.39
C ILE A 137 -30.88 42.25 11.95
N SER A 138 -30.64 43.50 12.38
CA SER A 138 -31.69 44.40 12.88
C SER A 138 -32.79 44.73 11.86
N LYS A 139 -32.56 44.45 10.57
CA LYS A 139 -33.49 44.67 9.47
C LYS A 139 -34.19 43.39 8.99
N MET A 140 -33.89 42.23 9.59
CA MET A 140 -34.53 40.96 9.30
C MET A 140 -35.82 40.77 10.12
N ASP A 141 -36.69 39.85 9.70
CA ASP A 141 -37.78 39.36 10.54
C ASP A 141 -37.22 38.70 11.82
N PRO A 142 -37.81 38.93 13.01
CA PRO A 142 -37.31 38.39 14.27
C PRO A 142 -37.12 36.86 14.28
N LYS A 143 -37.99 36.09 13.61
CA LYS A 143 -37.86 34.63 13.56
C LYS A 143 -36.68 34.21 12.69
N THR A 144 -36.52 34.84 11.54
CA THR A 144 -35.39 34.59 10.63
C THR A 144 -34.07 34.96 11.30
N ALA A 145 -34.01 36.14 11.94
CA ALA A 145 -32.85 36.60 12.69
C ALA A 145 -32.46 35.62 13.79
N ALA A 146 -33.42 35.16 14.59
CA ALA A 146 -33.18 34.18 15.66
C ALA A 146 -32.63 32.85 15.11
N ASN A 147 -33.17 32.38 13.99
CA ASN A 147 -32.70 31.15 13.34
C ASN A 147 -31.24 31.28 12.89
N ILE A 148 -30.92 32.34 12.13
CA ILE A 148 -29.56 32.61 11.64
C ILE A 148 -28.59 32.79 12.82
N PHE A 149 -29.00 33.50 13.88
CA PHE A 149 -28.16 33.69 15.07
C PHE A 149 -27.85 32.36 15.79
N SER A 150 -28.82 31.44 15.83
CA SER A 150 -28.61 30.11 16.41
C SER A 150 -27.58 29.30 15.62
N LEU A 151 -27.53 29.46 14.30
CA LEU A 151 -26.55 28.82 13.43
C LEU A 151 -25.19 29.50 13.50
N TYR A 152 -25.17 30.83 13.61
CA TYR A 152 -23.96 31.62 13.81
C TYR A 152 -23.19 31.22 15.08
N LEU A 153 -23.90 30.85 16.15
CA LEU A 153 -23.26 30.34 17.36
C LEU A 153 -22.65 28.95 17.17
N LYS A 154 -23.21 28.13 16.26
CA LYS A 154 -22.73 26.78 15.94
C LYS A 154 -21.60 26.79 14.90
N SER A 155 -21.52 27.80 14.04
CA SER A 155 -20.49 27.94 12.99
C SER A 155 -19.11 28.37 13.52
N LYS A 156 -19.00 28.73 14.80
CA LYS A 156 -17.71 29.00 15.45
C LYS A 156 -16.93 27.69 15.61
N HIS A 157 -16.19 27.32 14.57
CA HIS A 157 -15.48 26.05 14.43
C HIS A 157 -14.46 25.79 15.55
N GLN A 158 -14.57 24.60 16.14
CA GLN A 158 -13.44 23.76 16.54
C GLN A 158 -12.60 23.39 15.32
#